data_AF-A0A1F4DEI1-F1
#
_entry.id   AF-A0A1F4DEI1-F1
#
_cell.length_a   1.000
_cell.length_b   1.000
_cell.length_c   1.000
_cell.angle_alpha   90.00
_cell.angle_beta   90.00
_cell.angle_gamma   90.00
#
_symmetry.space_group_name_H-M   'P 1'
#
loop_
_entity.id
_entity.type
_entity.pdbx_description
1 polymer ?
#
loop_
_entity_poly.entity_id
_entity_poly.type
_entity_poly.pdbx_seq_one_letter_code
_entity_poly.pdbx_strand_id
1 'polypeptide(L)'
;DTVEAINFQGESCAICKASASMMTAAVKGKSRADAEQLAHEFRDMATGQLDLTQPHHLGRLTVFAGVRDLPTRVKCAILPWHTLQAAFNAIAITSTEAEADPMHAPIGGA
;
A
#
# COMPACT_ATOMS: atom_id res chain seq x y z
N ASP A 1 -3.40 -20.71 3.22
CA ASP A 1 -3.97 -19.41 2.81
C ASP A 1 -2.89 -18.34 2.98
N THR A 2 -1.81 -18.52 2.21
CA THR A 2 -0.51 -17.91 2.45
C THR A 2 0.09 -17.49 1.12
N VAL A 3 0.75 -16.34 1.07
CA VAL A 3 1.35 -15.82 -0.17
C VAL A 3 2.70 -16.49 -0.41
N GLU A 4 2.71 -17.59 -1.19
CA GLU A 4 3.94 -18.34 -1.49
C GLU A 4 4.90 -17.56 -2.39
N ALA A 5 4.36 -16.90 -3.41
CA ALA A 5 5.10 -16.11 -4.36
C ALA A 5 4.35 -14.82 -4.69
N ILE A 6 5.11 -13.74 -4.85
CA ILE A 6 4.60 -12.43 -5.25
C ILE A 6 5.71 -11.72 -6.03
N ASN A 7 5.37 -11.16 -7.18
CA ASN A 7 6.26 -10.40 -8.05
C ASN A 7 5.49 -9.24 -8.65
N PHE A 8 6.20 -8.21 -9.10
CA PHE A 8 5.60 -7.08 -9.81
C PHE A 8 6.43 -6.71 -11.04
N GLN A 9 5.77 -6.14 -12.04
CA GLN A 9 6.38 -5.53 -13.21
C GLN A 9 5.57 -4.29 -13.59
N GLY A 10 6.24 -3.25 -14.08
CA GLY A 10 5.58 -2.05 -14.58
C GLY A 10 6.49 -0.84 -14.64
N GLU A 11 6.00 0.21 -15.30
CA GLU A 11 6.65 1.50 -15.39
C GLU A 11 5.96 2.48 -14.46
N SER A 12 6.71 3.08 -13.55
CA SER A 12 6.19 4.02 -12.57
C SER A 12 7.30 4.89 -11.98
N CYS A 13 6.94 5.87 -11.15
CA CYS A 13 7.90 6.70 -10.45
C CYS A 13 8.71 5.89 -9.42
N ALA A 14 9.81 6.47 -8.93
CA ALA A 14 10.69 5.81 -7.97
C ALA A 14 9.98 5.39 -6.68
N ILE A 15 9.03 6.20 -6.17
CA ILE A 15 8.27 5.90 -4.96
C ILE A 15 7.37 4.67 -5.16
N CYS A 16 6.67 4.60 -6.30
CA CYS A 16 5.81 3.45 -6.61
C CYS A 16 6.62 2.16 -6.75
N LYS A 17 7.75 2.19 -7.49
CA LYS A 17 8.65 1.03 -7.60
C LYS A 17 9.22 0.60 -6.24
N ALA A 18 9.64 1.55 -5.41
CA ALA A 18 10.15 1.26 -4.07
C ALA A 18 9.06 0.63 -3.19
N SER A 19 7.84 1.19 -3.20
CA SER A 19 6.71 0.66 -2.43
C SER A 19 6.37 -0.77 -2.87
N ALA A 20 6.26 -1.02 -4.18
CA ALA A 20 6.01 -2.36 -4.71
C ALA A 20 7.12 -3.36 -4.31
N SER A 21 8.39 -2.96 -4.43
CA SER A 21 9.53 -3.80 -4.05
C SER A 21 9.52 -4.15 -2.56
N MET A 22 9.23 -3.18 -1.68
CA MET A 22 9.20 -3.44 -0.24
C MET A 22 7.93 -4.19 0.18
N MET A 23 6.80 -3.93 -0.47
CA MET A 23 5.55 -4.68 -0.27
C MET A 23 5.74 -6.16 -0.59
N THR A 24 6.34 -6.50 -1.73
CA THR A 24 6.57 -7.92 -2.10
C THR A 24 7.43 -8.64 -1.05
N ALA A 25 8.48 -8.00 -0.55
CA ALA A 25 9.31 -8.54 0.52
C ALA A 25 8.56 -8.67 1.86
N ALA A 26 7.69 -7.71 2.18
CA ALA A 26 6.92 -7.72 3.42
C ALA A 26 5.78 -8.75 3.42
N VAL A 27 5.15 -9.00 2.26
CA VAL A 27 3.96 -9.85 2.13
C VAL A 27 4.30 -11.32 1.87
N LYS A 28 5.44 -11.62 1.26
CA LYS A 28 5.84 -13.00 0.96
C LYS A 28 5.88 -13.86 2.24
N GLY A 29 5.23 -15.01 2.19
CA GLY A 29 5.12 -15.96 3.30
C GLY A 29 4.08 -15.61 4.36
N LYS A 30 3.37 -14.49 4.23
CA LYS A 30 2.29 -14.09 5.16
C LYS A 30 0.94 -14.69 4.77
N SER A 31 0.04 -14.79 5.74
CA SER A 31 -1.36 -15.11 5.47
C SER A 31 -2.04 -13.95 4.73
N ARG A 32 -3.17 -14.22 4.07
CA ARG A 32 -4.00 -13.18 3.47
C ARG A 32 -4.38 -12.09 4.49
N ALA A 33 -4.81 -12.50 5.68
CA ALA A 33 -5.21 -11.58 6.75
C ALA A 33 -4.06 -10.66 7.20
N ASP A 34 -2.85 -11.20 7.38
CA ASP A 34 -1.68 -10.40 7.74
C ASP A 34 -1.28 -9.42 6.64
N ALA A 35 -1.42 -9.83 5.38
CA ALA A 35 -1.14 -8.97 4.23
C ALA A 35 -2.16 -7.84 4.09
N GLU A 36 -3.44 -8.12 4.33
CA GLU A 36 -4.51 -7.11 4.38
C GLU A 36 -4.30 -6.12 5.53
N GLN A 37 -3.88 -6.60 6.71
CA GLN A 37 -3.51 -5.74 7.85
C GLN A 37 -2.37 -4.79 7.49
N LEU A 38 -1.31 -5.28 6.85
CA LEU A 38 -0.20 -4.44 6.36
C LEU A 38 -0.67 -3.40 5.34
N ALA A 39 -1.55 -3.78 4.41
CA ALA A 39 -2.08 -2.86 3.42
C ALA A 39 -2.88 -1.72 4.07
N HIS A 40 -3.66 -2.05 5.11
CA HIS A 40 -4.43 -1.07 5.86
C HIS A 40 -3.52 -0.10 6.61
N GLU A 41 -2.59 -0.62 7.41
CA GLU A 41 -1.65 0.22 8.16
C GLU A 41 -0.79 1.07 7.23
N PHE A 42 -0.37 0.54 6.08
CA PHE A 42 0.47 1.28 5.14
C PHE A 42 -0.26 2.47 4.56
N ARG A 43 -1.53 2.28 4.16
CA ARG A 43 -2.40 3.35 3.70
C ARG A 43 -2.60 4.39 4.79
N ASP A 44 -2.96 3.96 5.99
CA ASP A 44 -3.24 4.86 7.10
C ASP A 44 -1.99 5.68 7.46
N MET A 45 -0.80 5.07 7.41
CA MET A 45 0.47 5.79 7.55
C MET A 45 0.67 6.80 6.41
N ALA A 46 0.50 6.37 5.16
CA ALA A 46 0.73 7.22 3.99
C ALA A 46 -0.26 8.40 3.90
N THR A 47 -1.41 8.32 4.57
CA THR A 47 -2.46 9.35 4.62
C THR A 47 -2.49 10.11 5.95
N GLY A 48 -1.55 9.82 6.85
CA GLY A 48 -1.42 10.50 8.14
C GLY A 48 -2.48 10.10 9.19
N GLN A 49 -3.21 9.00 8.97
CA GLN A 49 -4.21 8.46 9.88
C GLN A 49 -3.63 7.46 10.91
N LEU A 50 -2.43 6.92 10.67
CA LEU A 50 -1.77 5.99 11.60
C LEU A 50 -0.88 6.72 12.63
N ASP A 51 -1.09 6.43 13.90
CA ASP A 51 -0.19 6.80 14.98
C ASP A 51 0.99 5.81 15.06
N LEU A 52 2.17 6.25 14.62
CA LEU A 52 3.40 5.44 14.63
C LEU A 52 4.00 5.25 16.02
N THR A 53 3.46 5.89 17.07
CA THR A 53 3.86 5.64 18.46
C THR A 53 3.21 4.39 19.05
N GLN A 54 2.12 3.91 18.43
CA GLN A 54 1.45 2.68 18.80
C GLN A 54 2.08 1.46 18.10
N PRO A 55 1.91 0.25 18.65
CA PRO A 55 2.33 -0.97 17.99
C PRO A 55 1.69 -1.11 16.60
N HIS A 56 2.51 -1.42 15.60
CA HIS A 56 2.09 -1.64 14.22
C HIS A 56 2.97 -2.70 13.55
N HIS A 57 2.54 -3.25 12.43
CA HIS A 57 3.19 -4.36 11.72
C HIS A 57 4.11 -3.89 10.57
N LEU A 58 4.15 -2.59 10.28
CA LEU A 58 4.84 -2.01 9.12
C LEU A 58 6.35 -2.27 9.05
N GLY A 59 7.04 -2.40 10.19
CA GLY A 59 8.48 -2.63 10.23
C GLY A 59 9.26 -1.64 9.34
N ARG A 60 9.99 -2.15 8.34
CA ARG A 60 10.78 -1.32 7.40
C ARG A 60 9.94 -0.40 6.51
N LEU A 61 8.64 -0.66 6.36
CA LEU A 61 7.75 0.16 5.54
C LEU A 61 7.54 1.56 6.13
N THR A 62 7.84 1.75 7.42
CA THR A 62 7.81 3.06 8.10
C THR A 62 8.69 4.13 7.42
N VAL A 63 9.64 3.73 6.57
CA VAL A 63 10.40 4.67 5.72
C VAL A 63 9.52 5.53 4.82
N PHE A 64 8.30 5.06 4.50
CA PHE A 64 7.31 5.82 3.71
C PHE A 64 6.48 6.81 4.54
N ALA A 65 6.70 6.94 5.86
CA ALA A 65 5.92 7.83 6.73
C ALA A 65 5.92 9.30 6.25
N GLY A 66 7.03 9.76 5.66
CA GLY A 66 7.13 11.12 5.10
C GLY A 66 6.31 11.36 3.83
N VAL A 67 5.74 10.31 3.21
CA VAL A 67 4.90 10.47 2.01
C VAL A 67 3.60 11.22 2.32
N ARG A 68 3.12 11.17 3.57
CA ARG A 68 1.93 11.93 4.00
C ARG A 68 2.07 13.44 3.75
N ASP A 69 3.30 13.95 3.78
CA ASP A 69 3.63 15.36 3.55
C ASP A 69 3.78 15.68 2.04
N LEU A 70 3.59 14.68 1.17
CA LEU A 70 3.67 14.78 -0.29
C LEU A 70 2.35 14.32 -0.93
N PRO A 71 1.27 15.15 -0.91
CA PRO A 71 -0.07 14.76 -1.38
C PRO A 71 -0.09 14.15 -2.79
N THR A 72 0.72 14.71 -3.70
CA THR A 72 0.84 14.23 -5.10
C THR A 72 1.61 12.92 -5.25
N ARG A 73 2.17 12.37 -4.17
CA ARG A 73 2.94 11.11 -4.13
C ARG A 73 2.30 10.04 -3.25
N VAL A 74 1.30 10.39 -2.43
CA VAL A 74 0.51 9.41 -1.66
C VAL A 74 -0.06 8.33 -2.58
N LYS A 75 -0.71 8.72 -3.68
CA LYS A 75 -1.24 7.77 -4.68
C LYS A 75 -0.17 6.84 -5.24
N CYS A 76 1.03 7.36 -5.52
CA CYS A 76 2.14 6.55 -6.00
C CYS A 76 2.60 5.51 -4.96
N ALA A 77 2.58 5.85 -3.68
CA ALA A 77 2.99 4.93 -2.62
C ALA A 77 1.95 3.83 -2.38
N ILE A 78 0.65 4.15 -2.45
CA ILE A 78 -0.43 3.21 -2.12
C ILE A 78 -0.84 2.30 -3.30
N LEU A 79 -0.60 2.69 -4.56
CA LEU A 79 -1.01 1.92 -5.74
C LEU A 79 -0.61 0.42 -5.71
N PRO A 80 0.61 0.02 -5.32
CA PRO A 80 0.96 -1.40 -5.22
C PRO A 80 0.09 -2.17 -4.23
N TRP A 81 -0.29 -1.51 -3.12
CA TRP A 81 -1.16 -2.10 -2.09
C TRP A 81 -2.61 -2.24 -2.56
N HIS A 82 -3.11 -1.29 -3.35
CA HIS A 82 -4.42 -1.42 -4.01
C HIS A 82 -4.40 -2.58 -5.01
N THR A 83 -3.28 -2.76 -5.71
CA THR A 83 -3.09 -3.86 -6.66
C THR A 83 -3.04 -5.20 -5.94
N LEU A 84 -2.40 -5.28 -4.76
CA LEU A 84 -2.40 -6.47 -3.92
C LEU A 84 -3.82 -6.85 -3.47
N GLN A 85 -4.60 -5.89 -3.00
CA GLN A 85 -6.00 -6.14 -2.60
C GLN A 85 -6.86 -6.56 -3.80
N ALA A 86 -6.69 -5.92 -4.96
CA ALA A 86 -7.36 -6.31 -6.18
C ALA A 86 -7.03 -7.77 -6.55
N ALA A 87 -5.76 -8.17 -6.46
CA ALA A 87 -5.33 -9.54 -6.71
C ALA A 87 -5.98 -10.56 -5.75
N PHE A 88 -6.07 -10.26 -4.45
CA PHE A 88 -6.75 -11.11 -3.47
C PHE A 88 -8.25 -11.26 -3.73
N ASN A 89 -8.86 -10.30 -4.41
CA ASN A 89 -10.29 -10.27 -4.74
C ASN A 89 -10.57 -10.64 -6.21
N ALA A 90 -9.57 -11.14 -6.94
CA ALA A 90 -9.66 -11.49 -8.36
C ALA A 90 -10.17 -10.34 -9.26
N ILE A 91 -9.85 -9.09 -8.89
CA ILE A 91 -10.13 -7.89 -9.67
C ILE A 91 -8.98 -7.68 -10.66
N ALA A 92 -9.28 -7.73 -11.96
CA ALA A 92 -8.26 -7.68 -13.01
C ALA A 92 -7.63 -6.28 -13.21
N ILE A 93 -8.39 -5.22 -12.95
CA ILE A 93 -7.97 -3.83 -13.18
C ILE A 93 -8.36 -3.00 -11.96
N THR A 94 -7.41 -2.21 -11.44
CA THR A 94 -7.65 -1.26 -10.35
C THR A 94 -6.97 0.07 -10.64
N SER A 95 -7.42 1.12 -9.97
CA SER A 95 -6.85 2.46 -10.07
C SER A 95 -7.04 3.20 -8.74
N THR A 96 -6.05 4.03 -8.37
CA THR A 96 -6.13 4.98 -7.25
C THR A 96 -6.90 6.26 -7.60
N GLU A 97 -7.58 6.28 -8.76
CA GLU A 97 -8.35 7.41 -9.27
C GLU A 97 -9.83 7.09 -9.46
N ALA A 98 -10.25 5.84 -9.25
CA ALA A 98 -11.65 5.47 -9.34
C ALA A 98 -12.45 6.00 -8.14
N GLU A 99 -13.67 6.48 -8.38
CA GLU A 99 -14.59 6.93 -7.31
C GLU A 99 -14.98 5.78 -6.35
N ALA A 100 -14.91 4.53 -6.81
CA ALA A 100 -15.22 3.32 -6.04
C ALA A 100 -13.97 2.61 -5.50
N ASP A 101 -12.90 3.33 -5.23
CA ASP A 101 -11.66 2.76 -4.68
C ASP A 101 -11.89 2.28 -3.23
N PRO A 102 -11.75 0.98 -2.92
CA PRO A 102 -11.93 0.45 -1.56
C PRO A 102 -10.93 1.02 -0.54
N MET A 103 -9.87 1.67 -1.03
CA MET A 103 -8.87 2.35 -0.23
C MET A 103 -8.89 3.88 -0.47
N HIS A 104 -10.03 4.43 -0.92
CA HIS A 104 -10.20 5.87 -1.13
C HIS A 104 -9.82 6.66 0.12
N ALA A 105 -8.62 7.22 0.10
CA ALA A 105 -8.20 8.20 1.08
C ALA A 105 -8.53 9.58 0.51
N PRO A 106 -9.35 10.40 1.19
CA PRO A 106 -9.47 11.80 0.84
C PRO A 106 -8.08 12.42 1.05
N ILE A 107 -7.36 12.63 -0.05
CA ILE A 107 -6.12 13.40 -0.02
C ILE A 107 -6.56 14.81 0.31
N GLY A 108 -6.23 15.26 1.53
CA GLY A 108 -6.66 16.53 2.09
C GLY A 108 -6.69 17.64 1.05
N GLY A 109 -7.85 18.31 0.97
CA GLY A 109 -8.08 19.41 0.05
C GLY A 109 -6.98 20.46 0.17
N ALA A 110 -6.51 20.91 -0.99
CA ALA A 110 -5.91 22.23 -1.08
C ALA A 110 -6.94 23.29 -0.69
#